data_AF-A0A061RIH7-F1
#
_entry.id   AF-A0A061RIH7-F1
#
_cell.length_a   1.000
_cell.length_b   1.000
_cell.length_c   1.000
_cell.angle_alpha   90.00
_cell.angle_beta   90.00
_cell.angle_gamma   90.00
#
_symmetry.space_group_name_H-M   'P 1'
#
loop_
_entity.id
_entity.type
_entity.pdbx_description
1 polymer ?
#
loop_
_entity_poly.entity_id
_entity_poly.type
_entity_poly.pdbx_seq_one_letter_code
_entity_poly.pdbx_strand_id
1 'polypeptide(L)'
;MSTELSRLCCAVCNTEIAYLEKGHRSSLAPYISFIDEALTRPDPFAANPKSLPLQVGAICSVCQSAVCMHRSCSVFYKSRYCTHCAQLEQCHLPTEVVPTASNTC
;
A
#
# COMPACT_ATOMS: atom_id res chain seq x y z
N MET A 1 -12.37 18.66 -16.51
CA MET A 1 -11.31 18.97 -15.54
C MET A 1 -10.40 17.76 -15.48
N SER A 2 -9.19 17.84 -16.03
CA SER A 2 -8.22 16.76 -16.04
C SER A 2 -7.85 16.43 -14.60
N THR A 3 -8.16 15.24 -14.12
CA THR A 3 -7.70 14.78 -12.80
C THR A 3 -6.19 14.54 -12.89
N GLU A 4 -5.40 15.41 -12.27
CA GLU A 4 -3.95 15.27 -12.22
C GLU A 4 -3.60 14.03 -11.37
N LEU A 5 -2.94 13.05 -12.00
CA LEU A 5 -2.49 11.86 -11.30
C LEU A 5 -1.16 12.14 -10.61
N SER A 6 -1.11 11.89 -9.31
CA SER A 6 0.12 11.84 -8.56
C SER A 6 0.88 10.54 -8.82
N ARG A 7 2.17 10.49 -8.47
CA ARG A 7 3.01 9.29 -8.62
C ARG A 7 3.52 8.81 -7.29
N LEU A 8 3.38 7.52 -7.04
CA LEU A 8 4.09 6.84 -5.96
C LEU A 8 5.38 6.28 -6.54
N CYS A 9 6.50 6.47 -5.85
CA CYS A 9 7.75 5.77 -6.12
C CYS A 9 7.99 4.82 -4.94
N CYS A 10 8.00 3.51 -5.20
CA CYS A 10 8.17 2.54 -4.14
C CYS A 10 9.59 2.59 -3.56
N ALA A 11 9.71 2.81 -2.26
CA ALA A 11 11.00 2.88 -1.56
C ALA A 11 11.80 1.56 -1.54
N VAL A 12 11.21 0.44 -1.99
CA VAL A 12 11.89 -0.88 -2.03
C VAL A 12 12.33 -1.25 -3.45
N CYS A 13 11.41 -1.17 -4.43
CA CYS A 13 11.69 -1.61 -5.81
C CYS A 13 11.82 -0.48 -6.83
N ASN A 14 11.66 0.79 -6.41
CA ASN A 14 11.67 1.98 -7.28
C ASN A 14 10.62 1.98 -8.40
N THR A 15 9.62 1.10 -8.33
CA THR A 15 8.51 1.13 -9.30
C THR A 15 7.70 2.39 -9.10
N GLU A 16 7.46 3.10 -10.20
CA GLU A 16 6.55 4.23 -10.26
C GLU A 16 5.14 3.78 -10.62
N ILE A 17 4.14 4.21 -9.86
CA ILE A 17 2.74 3.91 -10.14
C ILE A 17 1.91 5.18 -9.97
N ALA A 18 1.10 5.50 -10.98
CA ALA A 18 0.17 6.61 -10.90
C ALA A 18 -1.00 6.30 -9.96
N TYR A 19 -1.36 7.26 -9.10
CA TYR A 19 -2.51 7.20 -8.20
C TYR A 19 -3.29 8.52 -8.25
N LEU A 20 -4.55 8.46 -7.85
CA LEU A 20 -5.46 9.62 -7.81
C LEU A 20 -5.60 10.17 -6.39
N GLU A 21 -5.79 9.30 -5.39
CA GLU A 21 -6.07 9.72 -4.02
C GLU A 21 -5.12 9.06 -3.03
N LYS A 22 -4.89 9.76 -1.92
CA LYS A 22 -4.14 9.26 -0.77
C LYS A 22 -5.03 9.38 0.47
N GLY A 23 -5.12 8.32 1.26
CA GLY A 23 -5.76 8.35 2.57
C GLY A 23 -6.56 7.10 2.92
N HIS A 24 -7.23 7.15 4.07
CA HIS A 24 -8.11 6.08 4.54
C HIS A 24 -9.48 6.07 3.86
N ARG A 25 -9.86 7.15 3.16
CA ARG A 25 -11.13 7.27 2.45
C ARG A 25 -10.86 7.64 1.00
N SER A 26 -11.68 7.10 0.11
CA SER A 26 -11.64 7.41 -1.32
C SER A 26 -12.94 8.07 -1.74
N SER A 27 -12.87 9.14 -2.55
CA SER A 27 -14.08 9.73 -3.14
C SER A 27 -14.72 8.80 -4.18
N LEU A 28 -13.96 7.83 -4.70
CA LEU A 28 -14.44 6.81 -5.64
C LEU A 28 -15.44 5.84 -5.00
N ALA A 29 -15.29 5.56 -3.70
CA ALA A 29 -16.19 4.72 -2.93
C ALA A 29 -16.34 5.26 -1.49
N PRO A 30 -17.18 6.28 -1.27
CA PRO A 30 -17.26 7.01 0.02
C PRO A 30 -17.81 6.16 1.17
N TYR A 31 -18.41 5.01 0.85
CA TYR A 31 -18.96 4.03 1.80
C TYR A 31 -17.92 3.01 2.29
N ILE A 32 -16.67 3.09 1.83
CA ILE A 32 -15.57 2.20 2.23
C ILE A 32 -14.41 3.00 2.80
N SER A 33 -13.75 2.43 3.81
CA SER A 33 -12.52 2.94 4.38
C SER A 33 -11.42 1.88 4.37
N PHE A 34 -10.20 2.31 4.02
CA PHE A 34 -8.99 1.51 4.14
C PHE A 34 -8.47 1.55 5.57
N ILE A 35 -7.95 0.41 6.04
CA ILE A 35 -7.30 0.32 7.35
C ILE A 35 -5.92 0.99 7.31
N ASP A 36 -5.22 0.96 6.17
CA ASP A 36 -3.97 1.68 5.95
C ASP A 36 -4.18 3.00 5.19
N GLU A 37 -3.17 3.87 5.20
CA GLU A 37 -3.17 5.09 4.40
C GLU A 37 -2.90 4.72 2.93
N ALA A 38 -3.99 4.42 2.20
CA ALA A 38 -3.96 3.84 0.87
C ALA A 38 -3.68 4.88 -0.22
N LEU A 39 -2.98 4.45 -1.26
CA LEU A 39 -2.80 5.18 -2.52
C LEU A 39 -3.67 4.50 -3.57
N THR A 40 -4.74 5.18 -4.01
CA THR A 40 -5.81 4.55 -4.79
C THR A 40 -6.00 5.20 -6.14
N ARG A 41 -6.58 4.46 -7.08
CA ARG A 41 -7.01 4.94 -8.40
C ARG A 41 -8.28 4.22 -8.86
N PRO A 42 -8.98 4.72 -9.88
CA PRO A 42 -10.01 3.96 -10.56
C PRO A 42 -9.44 2.64 -11.06
N ASP A 43 -10.14 1.54 -10.79
CA ASP A 43 -9.76 0.21 -11.27
C ASP A 43 -9.86 0.17 -12.81
N PRO A 44 -8.75 0.00 -13.53
CA PRO A 44 -8.77 -0.03 -15.00
C PRO A 44 -9.46 -1.26 -15.58
N PHE A 45 -9.70 -2.29 -14.76
CA PHE A 45 -10.34 -3.55 -15.16
C PHE A 45 -11.80 -3.64 -14.72
N ALA A 46 -12.31 -2.63 -14.03
CA ALA A 46 -13.69 -2.62 -13.61
C ALA A 46 -14.66 -2.44 -14.78
N ALA A 47 -15.63 -3.34 -14.89
CA ALA A 47 -16.70 -3.24 -15.89
C ALA A 47 -17.70 -2.09 -15.58
N ASN A 48 -17.80 -1.67 -14.33
CA ASN A 48 -18.68 -0.58 -13.88
C ASN A 48 -17.84 0.58 -13.33
N PRO A 49 -18.03 1.83 -13.79
CA PRO A 49 -17.31 3.00 -13.28
C PRO A 49 -17.51 3.29 -11.78
N LYS A 50 -18.54 2.71 -11.15
CA LYS A 50 -18.82 2.79 -9.70
C LYS A 50 -18.20 1.62 -8.91
N SER A 51 -17.19 0.96 -9.46
CA SER A 51 -16.50 -0.13 -8.80
C SER A 51 -15.69 0.35 -7.60
N LEU A 52 -15.22 -0.62 -6.82
CA LEU A 52 -14.24 -0.35 -5.77
C LEU A 52 -12.97 0.28 -6.36
N PRO A 53 -12.35 1.24 -5.64
CA PRO A 53 -11.05 1.76 -6.01
C PRO A 53 -9.99 0.66 -5.92
N LEU A 54 -9.02 0.71 -6.83
CA LEU A 54 -7.84 -0.15 -6.79
C LEU A 54 -6.78 0.53 -5.90
N GLN A 55 -6.38 -0.16 -4.83
CA GLN A 55 -5.22 0.23 -4.04
C GLN A 55 -3.94 -0.20 -4.78
N VAL A 56 -3.12 0.77 -5.18
CA VAL A 56 -1.86 0.54 -5.92
C VAL A 56 -0.63 0.68 -5.04
N GLY A 57 -0.79 1.30 -3.88
CA GLY A 57 0.26 1.53 -2.90
C GLY A 57 -0.31 1.86 -1.53
N ALA A 58 0.57 2.04 -0.56
CA ALA A 58 0.24 2.57 0.76
C ALA A 58 1.48 3.21 1.39
N ILE A 59 1.27 3.92 2.49
CA ILE A 59 2.35 4.48 3.32
C ILE A 59 2.74 3.49 4.41
N CYS A 60 4.03 3.21 4.55
CA CYS A 60 4.54 2.40 5.65
C CYS A 60 4.27 3.12 6.98
N SER A 61 3.62 2.44 7.93
CA SER A 61 3.27 3.04 9.22
C SER A 61 4.48 3.34 10.12
N VAL A 62 5.65 2.77 9.83
CA VAL A 62 6.88 2.97 10.60
C VAL A 62 7.72 4.08 9.99
N CYS A 63 8.21 3.90 8.75
CA CYS A 63 9.12 4.86 8.10
C CYS A 63 8.44 5.92 7.24
N GLN A 64 7.10 5.92 7.15
CA GLN A 64 6.31 6.88 6.36
C GLN A 64 6.63 6.92 4.85
N SER A 65 7.37 5.93 4.35
CA SER A 65 7.71 5.82 2.93
C SER A 65 6.59 5.17 2.12
N ALA A 66 6.41 5.61 0.89
CA ALA A 66 5.47 4.99 -0.05
C ALA A 66 5.99 3.62 -0.53
N VAL A 67 5.13 2.62 -0.52
CA VAL A 67 5.43 1.26 -0.99
C VAL A 67 4.34 0.70 -1.88
N CYS A 68 4.73 -0.06 -2.90
CA CYS A 68 3.79 -0.77 -3.76
C CYS A 68 3.20 -2.00 -3.05
N MET A 69 2.16 -2.59 -3.65
CA MET A 69 1.44 -3.74 -3.09
C MET A 69 2.13 -5.09 -3.32
N HIS A 70 3.32 -5.12 -3.94
CA HIS A 70 4.04 -6.36 -4.16
C HIS A 70 4.57 -6.92 -2.83
N ARG A 71 4.44 -8.24 -2.61
CA ARG A 71 4.80 -8.90 -1.33
C ARG A 71 6.27 -8.77 -0.96
N SER A 72 7.16 -8.57 -1.94
CA SER A 72 8.58 -8.29 -1.69
C SER A 72 8.86 -6.87 -1.21
N CYS A 73 7.89 -5.97 -1.31
CA CYS A 73 8.04 -4.54 -0.99
C CYS A 73 7.24 -4.16 0.25
N SER A 74 6.09 -4.79 0.49
CA SER A 74 5.28 -4.51 1.66
C SER A 74 4.41 -5.69 2.11
N VAL A 75 4.02 -5.64 3.38
CA VAL A 75 3.10 -6.58 4.03
C VAL A 75 2.02 -5.80 4.79
N PHE A 76 0.83 -6.39 4.92
CA PHE A 76 -0.26 -5.84 5.72
C PHE A 76 -0.59 -6.77 6.87
N TYR A 77 -0.75 -6.21 8.07
CA TYR A 77 -1.29 -6.91 9.24
C TYR A 77 -2.33 -6.04 9.96
N LYS A 78 -1.89 -5.16 10.87
CA LYS A 78 -2.72 -4.10 11.47
C LYS A 78 -2.62 -2.78 10.70
N SER A 79 -1.49 -2.58 10.02
CA SER A 79 -1.16 -1.48 9.13
C SER A 79 -0.24 -2.00 8.02
N ARG A 80 0.14 -1.13 7.09
CA ARG A 80 1.13 -1.43 6.06
C ARG A 80 2.55 -1.24 6.59
N TYR A 81 3.40 -2.22 6.35
CA TYR A 81 4.84 -2.16 6.62
C TYR A 81 5.61 -2.36 5.32
N CYS A 82 6.65 -1.57 5.07
CA CYS A 82 7.65 -1.97 4.08
C CYS A 82 8.36 -3.22 4.60
N THR A 83 8.94 -4.04 3.71
CA THR A 83 9.59 -5.29 4.13
C THR A 83 10.74 -5.06 5.11
N HIS A 84 11.48 -3.96 4.98
CA HIS A 84 12.52 -3.60 5.93
C HIS A 84 11.96 -3.32 7.34
N CYS A 85 10.93 -2.49 7.46
CA CYS A 85 10.29 -2.21 8.75
C CYS A 85 9.59 -3.45 9.32
N ALA A 86 9.01 -4.32 8.48
CA ALA A 86 8.41 -5.56 8.94
C ALA A 86 9.45 -6.52 9.58
N GLN A 87 10.68 -6.55 9.05
CA GLN A 87 11.78 -7.31 9.65
C GLN A 87 12.24 -6.70 10.98
N LEU A 88 12.32 -5.37 11.08
CA LEU A 88 12.66 -4.69 12.33
C LEU A 88 11.59 -4.91 13.42
N GLU A 89 10.32 -4.98 13.02
CA GLU A 89 9.18 -5.22 13.91
C GLU A 89 8.87 -6.71 14.12
N GLN A 90 9.77 -7.63 13.76
CA GLN A 90 9.51 -9.08 13.77
C GLN A 90 9.08 -9.63 15.14
N CYS A 91 9.48 -9.00 16.25
CA CYS A 91 9.06 -9.40 17.59
C CYS A 91 7.60 -9.01 17.91
N HIS A 92 7.01 -8.11 17.13
CA HIS A 92 5.65 -7.60 17.30
C HIS A 92 4.68 -8.10 16.22
N LEU A 93 5.20 -8.79 15.20
CA LEU A 93 4.45 -9.34 14.08
C LEU A 93 4.40 -10.88 14.17
N PRO A 94 3.30 -11.52 13.73
CA PRO A 94 3.28 -12.96 13.54
C PRO A 94 4.34 -13.41 12.54
N THR A 95 5.00 -14.54 12.80
CA THR A 95 6.08 -15.09 11.97
C THR A 95 5.66 -15.30 10.52
N GLU A 96 4.39 -15.61 10.27
CA GLU A 96 3.84 -15.83 8.93
C GLU A 96 3.79 -14.55 8.06
N VAL A 97 3.83 -13.38 8.70
CA VAL A 97 3.77 -12.07 8.02
C VAL A 97 5.15 -11.46 7.86
N VAL A 98 6.10 -11.80 8.73
CA VAL A 98 7.47 -11.30 8.65
C VAL A 98 8.11 -11.79 7.35
N PRO A 99 8.58 -10.89 6.48
CA PRO A 99 9.30 -11.30 5.27
C PRO A 99 10.54 -12.07 5.69
N THR A 100 10.67 -13.33 5.25
CA THR A 100 11.79 -14.19 5.58
C THR A 100 13.10 -13.55 5.11
N ALA A 101 13.82 -12.91 6.03
CA ALA A 101 15.27 -12.81 5.92
C ALA A 101 15.80 -14.19 6.31
N SER A 102 16.63 -14.78 5.47
CA SER A 102 17.26 -16.08 5.69
C SER A 102 18.29 -16.07 6.82
N ASN A 103 18.08 -15.36 7.92
CA ASN A 103 18.93 -15.40 9.11
C ASN A 103 18.08 -15.16 10.36
N THR A 104 17.98 -16.22 11.15
CA THR A 104 17.39 -16.31 12.48
C THR A 104 17.98 -15.26 13.43
N CYS A 105 17.15 -14.75 14.35
CA CYS A 105 17.62 -14.05 15.54
C CYS A 105 18.39 -15.00 16.46
#